data_AF-A0AAV4GBZ0-F1
#
_entry.id   AF-A0AAV4GBZ0-F1
#
_cell.length_a   1.000
_cell.length_b   1.000
_cell.length_c   1.000
_cell.angle_alpha   90.00
_cell.angle_beta   90.00
_cell.angle_gamma   90.00
#
_symmetry.space_group_name_H-M   'P 1'
#
loop_
_entity.id
_entity.type
_entity.pdbx_description
1 polymer ?
#
loop_
_entity_poly.entity_id
_entity_poly.type
_entity_poly.pdbx_seq_one_letter_code
_entity_poly.pdbx_strand_id
1 'polypeptide(L)'
;MYADDTQVYSSSCPENLPTLVKKFATCTSHVKNSRTIVNKLKMNEDKTELLACSIDRITSTFAVDHMYIDSDKMLSSTKARNLGVYFDVKLSMTIILINHLAQIMFLELRRIKQKKM
;
A
#
# COMPACT_ATOMS: atom_id res chain seq x y z
N MET A 1 6.70 3.96 9.93
CA MET A 1 5.53 4.72 10.44
C MET A 1 5.84 6.19 10.24
N TYR A 2 4.90 6.95 9.67
CA TYR A 2 5.04 8.37 9.45
C TYR A 2 3.75 9.04 9.90
N ALA A 3 3.82 9.93 10.91
CA ALA A 3 2.64 10.44 11.59
C ALA A 3 1.67 9.31 12.00
N ASP A 4 0.41 9.36 11.59
CA ASP A 4 -0.60 8.33 11.81
C ASP A 4 -0.58 7.21 10.74
N ASP A 5 0.08 7.42 9.61
CA ASP A 5 0.24 6.40 8.56
C ASP A 5 1.24 5.31 8.97
N THR A 6 0.76 4.06 8.97
CA THR A 6 1.56 2.87 9.25
C THR A 6 1.60 1.98 8.03
N GLN A 7 2.80 1.46 7.72
CA GLN A 7 3.03 0.50 6.65
C GLN A 7 3.62 -0.75 7.28
N VAL A 8 3.13 -1.90 6.85
CA VAL A 8 3.65 -3.21 7.25
C VAL A 8 4.00 -3.93 5.97
N TYR A 9 5.17 -4.55 5.93
CA TYR A 9 5.65 -5.33 4.80
C TYR A 9 6.09 -6.69 5.28
N SER A 10 5.85 -7.71 4.48
CA SER A 10 6.33 -9.05 4.74
C SER A 10 6.51 -9.80 3.42
N SER A 11 7.46 -10.72 3.39
CA SER A 11 7.80 -11.49 2.19
C SER A 11 7.97 -12.96 2.56
N SER A 12 7.69 -13.83 1.59
CA SER A 12 7.90 -15.27 1.75
C SER A 12 8.05 -15.93 0.38
N CYS A 13 8.51 -17.18 0.39
CA CYS A 13 8.44 -18.03 -0.80
C CYS A 13 6.97 -18.29 -1.18
N PRO A 14 6.67 -18.51 -2.47
CA PRO A 14 5.29 -18.69 -2.93
C PRO A 14 4.53 -19.83 -2.23
N GLU A 15 5.24 -20.92 -1.92
CA GLU A 15 4.73 -22.09 -1.19
C GLU A 15 4.18 -21.73 0.21
N ASN A 16 4.73 -20.69 0.82
CA ASN A 16 4.38 -20.23 2.16
C ASN A 16 3.39 -19.06 2.17
N LEU A 17 2.84 -18.69 1.01
CA LEU A 17 1.92 -17.56 0.87
C LEU A 17 0.70 -17.66 1.81
N PRO A 18 0.01 -18.82 1.96
CA PRO A 18 -1.14 -18.90 2.87
C PRO A 18 -0.74 -18.62 4.33
N THR A 19 0.44 -19.09 4.74
CA THR A 19 0.99 -18.84 6.08
C THR A 19 1.37 -17.38 6.26
N LEU A 20 1.95 -16.76 5.21
CA LEU A 20 2.26 -15.33 5.20
C LEU A 20 0.99 -14.49 5.37
N VAL A 21 -0.06 -14.77 4.60
CA VAL A 21 -1.34 -14.05 4.67
C VAL A 21 -1.95 -14.17 6.07
N LYS A 22 -1.94 -15.36 6.68
CA LYS A 22 -2.41 -15.56 8.06
C LYS A 22 -1.60 -14.75 9.08
N LYS A 23 -0.26 -14.84 9.02
CA LYS A 23 0.63 -14.07 9.91
C LYS A 23 0.41 -12.57 9.77
N PHE A 24 0.23 -12.12 8.53
CA PHE A 24 -0.01 -10.71 8.23
C PHE A 24 -1.35 -10.24 8.79
N ALA A 25 -2.43 -11.00 8.58
CA ALA A 25 -3.74 -10.72 9.17
C ALA A 25 -3.69 -10.64 10.71
N THR A 26 -3.04 -11.60 11.36
CA THR A 26 -2.85 -11.59 12.82
C THR A 26 -2.03 -10.38 13.27
N CYS A 27 -0.94 -10.06 12.56
CA CYS A 27 -0.12 -8.88 12.86
C CYS A 27 -0.94 -7.58 12.74
N THR A 28 -1.73 -7.43 11.67
CA THR A 28 -2.56 -6.24 11.45
C THR A 28 -3.65 -6.11 12.52
N SER A 29 -4.27 -7.22 12.94
CA SER A 29 -5.21 -7.25 14.07
C SER A 29 -4.55 -6.79 15.37
N HIS A 30 -3.34 -7.27 15.67
CA HIS A 30 -2.57 -6.81 16.83
C HIS A 30 -2.26 -5.31 16.78
N VAL A 31 -1.88 -4.77 15.61
CA VAL A 31 -1.64 -3.34 15.43
C VAL A 31 -2.93 -2.53 15.61
N LYS A 32 -4.06 -2.99 15.04
CA LYS A 32 -5.39 -2.38 15.18
C LYS A 32 -5.79 -2.31 16.66
N ASN A 33 -5.68 -3.42 17.37
CA ASN A 33 -6.03 -3.54 18.78
C ASN A 33 -5.11 -2.71 19.68
N SER A 34 -3.79 -2.79 19.48
CA SER A 34 -2.82 -2.01 20.24
C SER A 34 -3.05 -0.50 20.07
N ARG A 35 -3.29 -0.03 18.83
CA ARG A 35 -3.61 1.38 18.58
C ARG A 35 -4.93 1.81 19.21
N THR A 36 -5.94 0.96 19.18
CA THR A 36 -7.26 1.26 19.74
C THR A 36 -7.20 1.33 21.28
N ILE A 37 -6.52 0.37 21.92
CA ILE A 37 -6.46 0.25 23.38
C ILE A 37 -5.49 1.28 23.98
N VAL A 38 -4.28 1.38 23.44
CA VAL A 38 -3.21 2.21 24.01
C VAL A 38 -3.34 3.67 23.58
N ASN A 39 -3.59 3.89 22.29
CA ASN A 39 -3.54 5.24 21.71
C ASN A 39 -4.93 5.83 21.45
N LYS A 40 -6.02 5.07 21.67
CA LYS A 40 -7.41 5.48 21.37
C LYS A 40 -7.60 5.94 19.91
N LEU A 41 -6.80 5.38 19.00
CA LEU A 41 -6.84 5.71 17.57
C LEU A 41 -7.56 4.59 16.80
N LYS A 42 -8.56 4.96 16.00
CA LYS A 42 -9.28 4.04 15.11
C LYS A 42 -8.51 3.87 13.79
N MET A 43 -8.36 2.63 13.32
CA MET A 43 -7.87 2.35 11.98
C MET A 43 -8.96 2.69 10.95
N ASN A 44 -8.62 3.43 9.90
CA ASN A 44 -9.56 3.78 8.84
C ASN A 44 -9.59 2.67 7.78
N GLU A 45 -10.55 1.76 7.91
CA GLU A 45 -10.72 0.60 7.01
C GLU A 45 -10.89 1.03 5.55
N ASP A 46 -11.64 2.10 5.29
CA ASP A 46 -11.86 2.64 3.93
C ASP A 46 -10.57 3.13 3.25
N LYS A 47 -9.54 3.46 4.04
CA LYS A 47 -8.24 3.94 3.57
C LYS A 47 -7.13 2.91 3.69
N THR A 48 -7.42 1.73 4.24
CA THR A 48 -6.40 0.70 4.44
C THR A 48 -6.28 -0.13 3.17
N GLU A 49 -5.13 -0.05 2.49
CA GLU A 49 -4.90 -0.70 1.21
C GLU A 49 -4.02 -1.95 1.36
N LEU A 50 -4.40 -3.05 0.71
CA LEU A 50 -3.56 -4.25 0.57
C LEU A 50 -2.88 -4.24 -0.80
N LEU A 51 -1.55 -4.26 -0.85
CA LEU A 51 -0.80 -4.42 -2.10
C LEU A 51 -0.02 -5.73 -2.06
N ALA A 52 -0.47 -6.72 -2.84
CA ALA A 52 0.26 -7.96 -3.04
C ALA A 52 1.25 -7.76 -4.20
N CYS A 53 2.55 -7.86 -3.93
CA CYS A 53 3.59 -7.71 -4.93
C CYS A 53 4.18 -9.07 -5.29
N SER A 54 4.41 -9.32 -6.58
CA SER A 54 5.11 -10.52 -7.04
C SER A 54 5.82 -10.28 -8.37
N ILE A 55 6.81 -11.11 -8.67
CA ILE A 55 7.56 -11.06 -9.94
C ILE A 55 6.67 -11.62 -11.05
N ASP A 56 6.76 -11.06 -12.26
CA ASP A 56 5.96 -11.43 -13.45
C ASP A 56 5.90 -12.95 -13.71
N ARG A 57 6.95 -13.70 -13.37
CA ARG A 57 7.02 -15.16 -13.56
C ARG A 57 6.15 -15.97 -12.59
N ILE A 58 5.66 -15.36 -11.52
CA ILE A 58 5.00 -16.02 -10.37
C ILE A 58 3.58 -15.45 -10.15
N THR A 59 3.27 -14.30 -10.73
CA THR A 59 2.05 -13.50 -10.51
C THR A 59 0.76 -14.25 -10.84
N SER A 60 0.75 -15.06 -11.90
CA SER A 60 -0.44 -15.82 -12.33
C SER A 60 -0.80 -16.97 -11.38
N THR A 61 0.18 -17.45 -10.62
CA THR A 61 0.03 -18.66 -9.79
C THR A 61 -0.32 -18.30 -8.35
N PHE A 62 -0.03 -17.07 -7.93
CA PHE A 62 -0.09 -16.65 -6.54
C PHE A 62 -0.70 -15.24 -6.43
N ALA A 63 -2.01 -15.16 -6.67
CA ALA A 63 -2.80 -13.95 -6.47
C ALA A 63 -3.44 -13.96 -5.07
N VAL A 64 -3.31 -12.85 -4.34
CA VAL A 64 -4.07 -12.60 -3.11
C VAL A 64 -5.15 -11.60 -3.45
N ASP A 65 -6.38 -12.05 -3.66
CA ASP A 65 -7.51 -11.18 -4.01
C ASP A 65 -8.03 -10.38 -2.81
N HIS A 66 -7.93 -10.98 -1.63
CA HIS A 66 -8.40 -10.38 -0.39
C HIS A 66 -7.72 -11.01 0.83
N MET A 67 -7.78 -10.29 1.93
CA MET A 67 -7.37 -10.73 3.26
C MET A 67 -8.46 -10.35 4.25
N TYR A 68 -8.72 -11.20 5.24
CA TYR A 68 -9.58 -10.87 6.36
C TYR A 68 -8.74 -10.36 7.52
N ILE A 69 -9.10 -9.20 8.06
CA ILE A 69 -8.57 -8.67 9.32
C ILE A 69 -9.73 -8.70 10.30
N ASP A 70 -9.65 -9.56 11.31
CA ASP A 70 -10.76 -9.88 12.21
C ASP A 70 -12.00 -10.35 11.42
N SER A 71 -13.02 -9.51 11.29
CA SER A 71 -14.24 -9.78 10.51
C SER A 71 -14.32 -8.98 9.20
N ASP A 72 -13.37 -8.06 8.98
CA ASP A 72 -13.40 -7.11 7.87
C ASP A 72 -12.63 -7.66 6.67
N LYS A 73 -13.27 -7.61 5.49
CA LYS A 73 -12.67 -8.05 4.22
C LYS A 73 -11.93 -6.89 3.58
N MET A 74 -10.61 -7.03 3.45
CA MET A 74 -9.75 -6.08 2.76
C MET A 74 -9.41 -6.62 1.36
N LEU A 75 -9.80 -5.89 0.32
CA LEU A 75 -9.50 -6.26 -1.07
C LEU A 75 -8.07 -5.86 -1.43
N SER A 76 -7.43 -6.65 -2.29
CA SER A 76 -6.16 -6.24 -2.87
C SER A 76 -6.36 -5.13 -3.90
N SER A 77 -5.47 -4.15 -3.85
CA SER A 77 -5.39 -3.07 -4.81
C SER A 77 -4.31 -3.36 -5.84
N THR A 78 -4.50 -2.84 -7.05
CA THR A 78 -3.50 -2.89 -8.12
C THR A 78 -2.40 -1.84 -7.94
N LYS A 79 -2.65 -0.83 -7.11
CA LYS A 79 -1.72 0.23 -6.77
C LYS A 79 -1.95 0.73 -5.34
N ALA A 80 -0.88 1.15 -4.67
CA ALA A 80 -0.98 1.82 -3.38
C ALA A 80 -0.20 3.14 -3.41
N ARG A 81 -0.68 4.14 -2.67
CA ARG A 81 0.04 5.41 -2.51
C ARG A 81 0.61 5.51 -1.11
N ASN A 82 1.90 5.78 -1.03
CA ASN A 82 2.56 6.04 0.24
C ASN A 82 3.42 7.30 0.18
N LEU A 83 3.12 8.28 1.06
CA LEU A 83 3.89 9.53 1.19
C LEU A 83 4.16 10.25 -0.14
N GLY A 84 3.20 10.18 -1.08
CA GLY A 84 3.33 10.77 -2.41
C GLY A 84 3.98 9.88 -3.47
N VAL A 85 4.52 8.72 -3.09
CA VAL A 85 5.06 7.69 -3.99
C VAL A 85 3.97 6.68 -4.30
N TYR A 86 3.90 6.23 -5.55
CA TYR A 86 2.95 5.20 -5.97
C TYR A 86 3.66 3.88 -6.21
N PHE A 87 3.04 2.80 -5.74
CA PHE A 87 3.52 1.44 -5.89
C PHE A 87 2.50 0.65 -6.71
N ASP A 88 2.97 -0.10 -7.71
CA ASP A 88 2.19 -1.06 -8.47
C ASP A 88 2.56 -2.50 -8.08
N VAL A 89 1.68 -3.46 -8.38
CA VAL A 89 1.88 -4.91 -8.08
C VAL A 89 3.23 -5.45 -8.59
N LYS A 90 3.72 -4.89 -9.70
CA LYS A 90 4.98 -5.30 -10.34
C LYS A 90 6.21 -4.60 -9.77
N LEU A 91 6.01 -3.64 -8.88
CA LEU A 91 7.04 -2.69 -8.43
C LEU A 91 7.81 -2.07 -9.61
N SER A 92 7.17 -1.95 -10.77
CA SER A 92 7.82 -1.40 -11.96
C SER A 92 8.11 0.08 -11.75
N MET A 93 7.31 0.76 -10.92
CA MET A 93 7.34 2.20 -10.67
C MET A 93 7.20 3.05 -11.94
N THR A 94 7.23 2.48 -13.14
CA THR A 94 7.65 3.20 -14.35
C THR A 94 6.52 4.11 -14.82
N ILE A 95 5.34 3.55 -15.03
CA ILE A 95 4.21 4.30 -15.58
C ILE A 95 3.70 5.34 -14.59
N ILE A 96 3.58 4.98 -13.31
CA ILE A 96 3.00 5.88 -12.31
C ILE A 96 3.98 6.99 -11.95
N LEU A 97 5.28 6.69 -11.80
CA LEU A 97 6.30 7.69 -11.51
C LEU A 97 6.45 8.68 -12.66
N ILE A 98 6.53 8.21 -13.91
CA ILE A 98 6.66 9.09 -15.08
C ILE A 98 5.48 10.06 -15.15
N ASN A 99 4.25 9.55 -15.04
CA ASN A 99 3.06 10.39 -15.09
C ASN A 99 3.02 11.40 -13.94
N HIS A 100 3.36 10.98 -12.72
CA HIS A 100 3.37 11.86 -11.55
C HIS A 100 4.45 12.95 -11.64
N LEU A 101 5.67 12.59 -12.05
CA LEU A 101 6.77 13.55 -12.24
C LEU A 101 6.43 14.55 -13.34
N ALA A 102 5.87 14.10 -14.46
CA ALA A 102 5.44 14.98 -15.54
C ALA A 102 4.38 15.99 -15.06
N GLN A 103 3.40 15.53 -14.26
CA GLN A 103 2.40 16.41 -13.66
C GLN A 103 3.02 17.44 -12.72
N ILE A 104 3.92 17.04 -11.81
CA ILE A 104 4.61 17.95 -10.89
C ILE A 104 5.43 18.97 -11.67
N MET A 105 6.25 18.52 -12.62
CA MET A 105 7.07 19.37 -13.48
C MET A 105 6.24 20.43 -14.19
N PHE A 106 5.10 20.03 -14.78
CA PHE A 106 4.20 20.95 -15.45
C PHE A 106 3.59 21.99 -14.49
N LEU A 107 3.23 21.56 -13.28
CA LEU A 107 2.67 22.43 -12.24
C LEU A 107 3.71 23.44 -11.75
N GLU A 108 4.96 23.02 -11.56
CA GLU A 108 6.07 23.91 -11.21
C GLU A 108 6.40 24.90 -12.33
N LEU A 109 6.40 24.48 -13.59
CA LEU A 109 6.55 25.40 -14.73
C LEU A 109 5.45 26.48 -14.73
N ARG A 110 4.20 26.12 -14.42
CA ARG A 110 3.11 27.08 -14.26
C ARG A 110 3.32 28.03 -13.08
N ARG A 111 3.79 27.53 -11.93
CA ARG A 111 4.11 28.36 -10.75
C ARG A 111 5.22 29.37 -11.05
N ILE A 112 6.26 28.97 -11.78
CA ILE A 112 7.33 29.87 -12.22
C ILE A 112 6.78 30.96 -13.15
N LYS A 113 5.92 30.59 -14.10
CA LYS A 113 5.27 31.57 -14.99
C LYS A 113 4.45 32.60 -14.20
N GLN A 114 3.71 32.15 -13.18
CA GLN A 114 2.87 33.02 -12.34
C GLN A 114 3.69 33.95 -11.43
N LYS A 115 4.87 33.52 -10.96
CA LYS A 115 5.78 34.36 -10.15
C LYS A 115 6.52 35.45 -10.93
N LYS A 116 6.54 35.38 -12.26
CA LYS A 116 7.18 36.37 -13.15
C LYS A 116 6.22 37.47 -13.65
N MET A 117 4.97 37.45 -13.22
CA MET A 117 4.01 38.56 -13.31
C MET A 117 3.85 39.19 -11.93
#